data_AF-A0A4U3AN39-F1
#
_entry.id   AF-A0A4U3AN39-F1
#
_cell.length_a   1.000
_cell.length_b   1.000
_cell.length_c   1.000
_cell.angle_alpha   90.00
_cell.angle_beta   90.00
_cell.angle_gamma   90.00
#
_symmetry.space_group_name_H-M   'P 1'
#
loop_
_entity.id
_entity.type
_entity.pdbx_description
1 polymer ?
#
loop_
_entity_poly.entity_id
_entity_poly.type
_entity_poly.pdbx_seq_one_letter_code
_entity_poly.pdbx_strand_id
1 'polypeptide(L)'
;PTYGLLSNRSVKEVSEFIEFLISDELIAVEHGTYPTLKVTEKGKEVLLGKENVLRKERVETRQIVQDHPLFEILREVRKEIAQGEGVPPFVIFSDQTLKDMCAKMPQSDSELLTVKGIGEHKLVKYGSHFLQAVQHFIKDNPNYAETVKTEVVTEQKKSGKASANSHLETYEMYKQGIDLDEIAKERGLSRQTIENHLIRSFEDGMEINWNSFVPAEYESLIETAVQNAAGGLKSIKEQLPNEVSYFMIRAYLQFRK
;
A
#
# COMPACT_ATOMS: atom_id res chain seq x y z
N PRO A 1 18.33 21.60 16.70
CA PRO A 1 18.57 20.54 15.69
C PRO A 1 17.34 19.61 15.60
N THR A 2 16.80 19.39 14.40
CA THR A 2 15.57 18.61 14.15
C THR A 2 15.84 17.19 13.62
N TYR A 3 17.12 16.81 13.54
CA TYR A 3 17.55 15.50 13.04
C TYR A 3 16.95 14.36 13.89
N GLY A 4 16.34 13.38 13.22
CA GLY A 4 15.77 12.19 13.86
C GLY A 4 14.34 12.33 14.42
N LEU A 5 13.73 13.52 14.40
CA LEU A 5 12.38 13.74 14.96
C LEU A 5 11.27 12.93 14.27
N LEU A 6 11.49 12.53 13.01
CA LEU A 6 10.53 11.76 12.20
C LEU A 6 11.11 10.39 11.78
N SER A 7 12.00 9.81 12.59
CA SER A 7 12.67 8.52 12.29
C SER A 7 11.71 7.33 12.17
N ASN A 8 10.53 7.43 12.79
CA ASN A 8 9.47 6.42 12.73
C ASN A 8 8.54 6.59 11.51
N ARG A 9 8.77 7.59 10.65
CA ARG A 9 7.99 7.81 9.43
C ARG A 9 8.85 7.54 8.20
N SER A 10 8.23 6.94 7.19
CA SER A 10 8.85 6.75 5.88
C SER A 10 9.10 8.09 5.19
N VAL A 11 10.06 8.11 4.27
CA VAL A 11 10.35 9.29 3.43
C VAL A 11 9.09 9.79 2.72
N LYS A 12 8.23 8.86 2.27
CA LYS A 12 6.94 9.18 1.64
C LYS A 12 6.01 9.95 2.57
N GLU A 13 5.81 9.46 3.80
CA GLU A 13 4.95 10.11 4.79
C GLU A 13 5.49 11.50 5.19
N VAL A 14 6.81 11.66 5.24
CA VAL A 14 7.45 12.95 5.50
C VAL A 14 7.23 13.91 4.33
N SER A 15 7.36 13.45 3.08
CA SER A 15 7.05 14.26 1.89
C SER A 15 5.58 14.69 1.86
N GLU A 16 4.64 13.78 2.09
CA GLU A 16 3.19 14.10 2.14
C GLU A 16 2.84 15.05 3.29
N PHE A 17 3.60 15.00 4.39
CA PHE A 17 3.46 15.94 5.48
C PHE A 17 3.95 17.34 5.08
N ILE A 18 5.10 17.45 4.42
CA ILE A 18 5.61 18.71 3.88
C ILE A 18 4.64 19.29 2.84
N GLU A 19 4.11 18.46 1.94
CA GLU A 19 3.10 18.85 0.95
C GLU A 19 1.84 19.44 1.60
N PHE A 20 1.36 18.80 2.68
CA PHE A 20 0.25 19.33 3.46
C PHE A 20 0.57 20.73 4.03
N LEU A 21 1.76 20.92 4.61
CA LEU A 21 2.16 22.21 5.18
C LEU A 21 2.26 23.30 4.09
N ILE A 22 2.67 22.94 2.88
CA ILE A 22 2.70 23.86 1.73
C ILE A 22 1.27 24.20 1.29
N SER A 23 0.42 23.19 1.14
CA SER A 23 -0.96 23.35 0.68
C SER A 23 -1.83 24.15 1.66
N ASP A 24 -1.55 24.06 2.96
CA ASP A 24 -2.23 24.85 3.98
C ASP A 24 -1.57 26.22 4.21
N GLU A 25 -0.62 26.61 3.34
CA GLU A 25 0.08 27.89 3.36
C GLU A 25 0.87 28.15 4.66
N LEU A 26 1.29 27.11 5.37
CA LEU A 26 2.09 27.21 6.60
C LEU A 26 3.59 27.37 6.30
N ILE A 27 4.03 26.73 5.22
CA ILE A 27 5.35 26.91 4.63
C ILE A 27 5.20 27.20 3.15
N ALA A 28 6.14 27.93 2.57
CA ALA A 28 6.17 28.26 1.15
C ALA A 28 7.50 27.81 0.54
N VAL A 29 7.45 27.49 -0.75
CA VAL A 29 8.64 27.19 -1.56
C VAL A 29 9.10 28.48 -2.23
N GLU A 30 10.37 28.84 -2.09
CA GLU A 30 10.97 29.89 -2.91
C GLU A 30 11.56 29.27 -4.18
N HIS A 31 11.16 29.80 -5.33
CA HIS A 31 11.63 29.32 -6.62
C HIS A 31 13.00 29.91 -6.97
N GLY A 32 13.92 29.03 -7.34
CA GLY A 32 15.28 29.36 -7.76
C GLY A 32 16.00 28.11 -8.27
N THR A 33 17.29 28.21 -8.59
CA THR A 33 18.12 27.08 -9.01
C THR A 33 18.14 25.95 -7.97
N TYR A 34 17.92 26.28 -6.70
CA TYR A 34 17.70 25.34 -5.62
C TYR A 34 16.49 25.81 -4.80
N PRO A 35 15.34 25.12 -4.88
CA PRO A 35 14.16 25.55 -4.14
C PRO A 35 14.37 25.37 -2.64
N THR A 36 14.09 26.42 -1.88
CA THR A 36 14.18 26.43 -0.42
C THR A 36 12.80 26.55 0.20
N LEU A 37 12.64 26.04 1.42
CA LEU A 37 11.41 26.18 2.19
C LEU A 37 11.54 27.38 3.14
N LYS A 38 10.49 28.18 3.24
CA LYS A 38 10.35 29.26 4.22
C LYS A 38 9.05 29.13 4.99
N VAL A 39 9.04 29.60 6.23
CA VAL A 39 7.81 29.70 7.03
C VAL A 39 7.05 30.96 6.61
N THR A 40 5.74 30.84 6.36
CA THR A 40 4.86 31.97 6.02
C THR A 40 4.45 32.74 7.28
N GLU A 41 3.74 33.86 7.13
CA GLU A 41 3.16 34.55 8.29
C GLU A 41 2.17 33.67 9.05
N LYS A 42 1.31 32.92 8.33
CA LYS A 42 0.40 31.92 8.93
C LYS A 42 1.18 30.84 9.69
N GLY A 43 2.25 30.32 9.11
CA GLY A 43 3.12 29.35 9.79
C GLY A 43 3.78 29.90 11.06
N LYS A 44 4.14 31.19 11.08
CA LYS A 44 4.67 31.84 12.29
C LYS A 44 3.62 31.91 13.39
N GLU A 45 2.35 32.20 13.07
CA GLU A 45 1.27 32.24 14.06
C GLU A 45 1.04 30.87 14.72
N VAL A 46 1.17 29.78 13.95
CA VAL A 46 1.15 28.41 14.48
C VAL A 46 2.35 28.13 15.37
N LEU A 47 3.57 28.50 14.95
CA LEU A 47 4.78 28.33 15.77
C LEU A 47 4.74 29.13 17.08
N LEU A 48 4.05 30.28 17.09
CA LEU A 48 3.82 31.10 18.27
C LEU A 48 2.63 30.63 19.12
N GLY A 49 1.96 29.54 18.72
CA GLY A 49 0.84 28.94 19.45
C GLY A 49 -0.47 29.72 19.36
N LYS A 50 -0.60 30.64 18.40
CA LYS A 50 -1.81 31.44 18.20
C LYS A 50 -2.87 30.70 17.39
N GLU A 51 -2.44 29.81 16.49
CA GLU A 51 -3.33 28.99 15.66
C GLU A 51 -3.02 27.50 15.81
N ASN A 52 -4.07 26.68 15.71
CA ASN A 52 -3.97 25.22 15.70
C ASN A 52 -4.25 24.69 14.30
N VAL A 53 -3.42 23.74 13.87
CA VAL A 53 -3.54 23.10 12.55
C VAL A 53 -4.07 21.68 12.72
N LEU A 54 -5.18 21.38 12.05
CA LEU A 54 -5.78 20.04 12.05
C LEU A 54 -5.57 19.37 10.70
N ARG A 55 -4.90 18.22 10.70
CA ARG A 55 -4.73 17.37 9.51
C ARG A 55 -5.54 16.10 9.70
N LYS A 56 -6.41 15.79 8.74
CA LYS A 56 -7.07 14.48 8.67
C LYS A 56 -6.02 13.43 8.26
N GLU A 57 -5.51 12.67 9.23
CA GLU A 57 -4.62 11.56 8.96
C GLU A 57 -5.45 10.40 8.39
N ARG A 58 -5.12 9.91 7.20
CA ARG A 58 -5.67 8.64 6.72
C ARG A 58 -4.95 7.54 7.49
N VAL A 59 -5.70 6.76 8.27
CA VAL A 59 -5.22 5.48 8.76
C VAL A 59 -5.05 4.61 7.52
N GLU A 60 -3.83 4.49 6.99
CA GLU A 60 -3.56 3.62 5.87
C GLU A 60 -3.65 2.16 6.34
N THR A 61 -4.80 1.53 6.16
CA THR A 61 -4.81 0.11 5.82
C THR A 61 -4.03 -0.02 4.52
N ARG A 62 -2.79 -0.50 4.60
CA ARG A 62 -1.98 -0.91 3.45
C ARG A 62 -2.73 -2.00 2.68
N GLN A 63 -3.67 -1.61 1.82
CA GLN A 63 -4.09 -2.45 0.72
C GLN A 63 -2.98 -2.39 -0.32
N ILE A 64 -2.07 -3.34 -0.12
CA ILE A 64 -1.18 -3.87 -1.12
C ILE A 64 -2.07 -4.38 -2.26
N VAL A 65 -2.36 -3.50 -3.22
CA VAL A 65 -2.64 -3.91 -4.59
C VAL A 65 -1.25 -4.07 -5.20
N GLN A 66 -0.57 -5.20 -4.94
CA GLN A 66 0.74 -5.52 -5.53
C GLN A 66 0.67 -6.42 -6.76
N ASP A 67 -0.48 -7.02 -7.08
CA ASP A 67 -0.48 -8.13 -8.05
C ASP A 67 -1.08 -7.76 -9.41
N HIS A 68 -1.01 -6.49 -9.82
CA HIS A 68 -1.36 -6.13 -11.20
C HIS A 68 -0.08 -6.04 -12.05
N PRO A 69 0.18 -6.93 -13.02
CA PRO A 69 1.41 -6.94 -13.82
C PRO A 69 1.68 -5.61 -14.55
N LEU A 70 0.64 -4.92 -15.02
CA LEU A 70 0.76 -3.56 -15.57
C LEU A 70 1.31 -2.54 -14.57
N PHE A 71 1.08 -2.69 -13.26
CA PHE A 71 1.48 -1.70 -12.27
C PHE A 71 3.00 -1.54 -12.21
N GLU A 72 3.75 -2.64 -12.25
CA GLU A 72 5.21 -2.60 -12.26
C GLU A 72 5.76 -2.03 -13.58
N ILE A 73 5.11 -2.31 -14.71
CA ILE A 73 5.44 -1.69 -16.01
C ILE A 73 5.28 -0.16 -15.92
N LEU A 74 4.15 0.31 -15.39
CA LEU A 74 3.91 1.75 -15.24
C LEU A 74 4.86 2.40 -14.22
N ARG A 75 5.34 1.66 -13.21
CA ARG A 75 6.35 2.15 -12.26
C ARG A 75 7.71 2.37 -12.92
N GLU A 76 8.14 1.46 -13.78
CA GLU A 76 9.41 1.62 -14.50
C GLU A 76 9.32 2.79 -15.50
N VAL A 77 8.23 2.92 -16.27
CA VAL A 77 7.99 4.09 -17.15
C VAL A 77 8.07 5.39 -16.35
N ARG A 78 7.42 5.44 -15.18
CA ARG A 78 7.45 6.60 -14.30
C ARG A 78 8.87 6.93 -13.82
N LYS A 79 9.65 5.92 -13.48
CA LYS A 79 11.02 6.05 -12.98
C LYS A 79 11.96 6.56 -14.07
N GLU A 80 11.85 6.06 -15.29
CA GLU A 80 12.64 6.51 -16.43
C GLU A 80 12.40 7.99 -16.74
N ILE A 81 11.13 8.40 -16.81
CA ILE A 81 10.76 9.80 -17.03
C ILE A 81 11.29 10.68 -15.90
N ALA A 82 11.11 10.26 -14.66
CA ALA A 82 11.54 11.00 -13.49
C ALA A 82 13.07 11.17 -13.43
N GLN A 83 13.82 10.13 -13.79
CA GLN A 83 15.27 10.18 -13.92
C GLN A 83 15.70 11.17 -15.01
N GLY A 84 15.02 11.19 -16.16
CA GLY A 84 15.27 12.14 -17.24
C GLY A 84 15.00 13.60 -16.84
N GLU A 85 14.01 13.83 -15.98
CA GLU A 85 13.66 15.17 -15.49
C GLU A 85 14.37 15.58 -14.19
N GLY A 86 15.16 14.69 -13.58
CA GLY A 86 15.85 14.95 -12.31
C GLY A 86 14.91 15.16 -11.12
N VAL A 87 13.70 14.60 -11.19
CA VAL A 87 12.67 14.73 -10.14
C VAL A 87 12.37 13.37 -9.51
N PRO A 88 11.85 13.31 -8.28
CA PRO A 88 11.38 12.06 -7.71
C PRO A 88 10.21 11.43 -8.52
N PRO A 89 10.11 10.10 -8.66
CA PRO A 89 9.09 9.43 -9.49
C PRO A 89 7.63 9.83 -9.19
N PHE A 90 7.28 10.07 -7.94
CA PHE A 90 5.92 10.43 -7.55
C PHE A 90 5.46 11.79 -8.11
N VAL A 91 6.38 12.67 -8.50
CA VAL A 91 6.08 13.98 -9.12
C VAL A 91 5.41 13.80 -10.48
N ILE A 92 5.83 12.78 -11.25
CA ILE A 92 5.24 12.44 -12.55
C ILE A 92 3.79 11.97 -12.32
N PHE A 93 3.61 10.86 -11.60
CA PHE A 93 2.29 10.36 -11.16
C PHE A 93 2.37 9.66 -9.80
N SER A 94 1.33 9.80 -8.99
CA SER A 94 1.21 9.07 -7.72
C SER A 94 0.96 7.58 -7.93
N ASP A 95 1.28 6.74 -6.95
CA ASP A 95 0.92 5.32 -6.99
C ASP A 95 -0.60 5.12 -7.13
N GLN A 96 -1.40 6.01 -6.54
CA GLN A 96 -2.85 5.97 -6.67
C GLN A 96 -3.31 6.19 -8.12
N THR A 97 -2.62 7.07 -8.85
CA THR A 97 -2.86 7.34 -10.27
C THR A 97 -2.46 6.13 -11.11
N LEU A 98 -1.33 5.50 -10.83
CA LEU A 98 -0.92 4.27 -11.53
C LEU A 98 -1.89 3.11 -11.27
N LYS A 99 -2.38 2.95 -10.03
CA LYS A 99 -3.42 1.96 -9.68
C LYS A 99 -4.73 2.22 -10.43
N ASP A 100 -5.15 3.49 -10.52
CA ASP A 100 -6.36 3.85 -11.26
C ASP A 100 -6.19 3.67 -12.78
N MET A 101 -4.98 3.88 -13.32
CA MET A 101 -4.65 3.48 -14.71
C MET A 101 -4.74 1.97 -14.92
N CYS A 102 -4.24 1.17 -13.97
CA CYS A 102 -4.33 -0.28 -14.05
C CYS A 102 -5.79 -0.75 -14.04
N ALA A 103 -6.64 -0.13 -13.21
CA ALA A 103 -8.06 -0.46 -13.14
C ALA A 103 -8.82 -0.07 -14.41
N LYS A 104 -8.49 1.07 -15.02
CA LYS A 104 -9.20 1.61 -16.19
C LYS A 104 -8.63 1.16 -17.53
N MET A 105 -7.37 0.74 -17.57
CA MET A 105 -6.62 0.36 -18.78
C MET A 105 -6.88 1.31 -19.98
N PRO A 106 -6.63 2.62 -19.82
CA PRO A 106 -6.96 3.63 -20.82
C PRO A 106 -6.17 3.43 -22.12
N GLN A 107 -6.86 3.47 -23.26
CA GLN A 107 -6.28 3.28 -24.60
C GLN A 107 -6.29 4.55 -25.45
N SER A 108 -6.94 5.62 -24.98
CA SER A 108 -6.98 6.93 -25.62
C SER A 108 -6.71 8.06 -24.62
N ASP A 109 -6.26 9.22 -25.13
CA ASP A 109 -6.04 10.42 -24.29
C ASP A 109 -7.30 10.83 -23.52
N SER A 110 -8.47 10.65 -24.16
CA SER A 110 -9.77 10.92 -23.54
C SER A 110 -10.05 10.01 -22.35
N GLU A 111 -9.67 8.74 -22.44
CA GLU A 111 -9.77 7.78 -21.33
C GLU A 111 -8.72 8.07 -20.25
N LEU A 112 -7.52 8.48 -20.65
CA LEU A 112 -6.45 8.84 -19.73
C LEU A 112 -6.86 10.03 -18.83
N LEU A 113 -7.61 11.01 -19.35
CA LEU A 113 -8.16 12.12 -18.56
C LEU A 113 -9.20 11.69 -17.51
N THR A 114 -9.83 10.52 -17.70
CA THR A 114 -10.77 10.00 -16.69
C THR A 114 -10.05 9.41 -15.48
N VAL A 115 -8.72 9.20 -15.56
CA VAL A 115 -7.90 8.65 -14.49
C VAL A 115 -7.64 9.72 -13.42
N LYS A 116 -7.84 9.36 -12.15
CA LYS A 116 -7.64 10.24 -11.01
C LYS A 116 -6.19 10.68 -10.89
N GLY A 117 -5.97 12.00 -10.91
CA GLY A 117 -4.64 12.61 -10.80
C GLY A 117 -3.95 12.89 -12.13
N ILE A 118 -4.65 12.66 -13.25
CA ILE A 118 -4.21 13.09 -14.59
C ILE A 118 -5.04 14.31 -14.99
N GLY A 119 -4.40 15.47 -15.03
CA GLY A 119 -4.97 16.68 -15.63
C GLY A 119 -4.36 16.95 -17.01
N GLU A 120 -4.92 17.90 -17.75
CA GLU A 120 -4.51 18.24 -19.12
C GLU A 120 -3.01 18.48 -19.27
N HIS A 121 -2.40 19.20 -18.32
CA HIS A 121 -0.95 19.47 -18.37
C HIS A 121 -0.11 18.18 -18.25
N LYS A 122 -0.50 17.25 -17.38
CA LYS A 122 0.21 15.97 -17.22
C LYS A 122 -0.07 15.01 -18.37
N LEU A 123 -1.28 15.06 -18.94
CA LEU A 123 -1.61 14.33 -20.16
C LEU A 123 -0.68 14.75 -21.30
N VAL A 124 -0.57 16.06 -21.57
CA VAL A 124 0.28 16.56 -22.66
C VAL A 124 1.75 16.19 -22.44
N LYS A 125 2.22 16.29 -21.19
CA LYS A 125 3.63 16.10 -20.87
C LYS A 125 4.06 14.64 -20.80
N TYR A 126 3.23 13.76 -20.24
CA TYR A 126 3.60 12.38 -19.92
C TYR A 126 2.67 11.33 -20.52
N GLY A 127 1.47 11.71 -20.96
CA GLY A 127 0.39 10.80 -21.31
C GLY A 127 0.77 9.78 -22.38
N SER A 128 1.49 10.19 -23.42
CA SER A 128 1.93 9.32 -24.51
C SER A 128 2.74 8.11 -24.04
N HIS A 129 3.65 8.28 -23.08
CA HIS A 129 4.52 7.22 -22.56
C HIS A 129 3.72 6.17 -21.80
N PHE A 130 2.77 6.61 -20.96
CA PHE A 130 1.92 5.70 -20.19
C PHE A 130 0.89 5.01 -21.08
N LEU A 131 0.32 5.73 -22.05
CA LEU A 131 -0.64 5.18 -23.01
C LEU A 131 0.00 4.09 -23.87
N GLN A 132 1.24 4.30 -24.34
CA GLN A 132 2.00 3.28 -25.07
C GLN A 132 2.25 2.04 -24.22
N ALA A 133 2.62 2.20 -22.95
CA ALA A 133 2.85 1.09 -22.04
C ALA A 133 1.57 0.25 -21.81
N VAL A 134 0.42 0.93 -21.63
CA VAL A 134 -0.88 0.26 -21.49
C VAL A 134 -1.27 -0.48 -22.78
N GLN A 135 -1.13 0.14 -23.95
CA GLN A 135 -1.43 -0.47 -25.23
C GLN A 135 -0.54 -1.70 -25.52
N HIS A 136 0.76 -1.60 -25.19
CA HIS A 136 1.68 -2.71 -25.34
C HIS A 136 1.29 -3.88 -24.43
N PHE A 137 0.97 -3.59 -23.18
CA PHE A 137 0.52 -4.61 -22.22
C PHE A 137 -0.75 -5.33 -22.70
N ILE A 138 -1.74 -4.61 -23.23
CA ILE A 138 -2.98 -5.20 -23.76
C ILE A 138 -2.70 -6.07 -24.98
N LYS A 139 -1.80 -5.63 -25.86
CA LYS A 139 -1.41 -6.39 -27.05
C LYS A 139 -0.72 -7.72 -26.68
N ASP A 140 0.13 -7.69 -25.65
CA ASP A 140 0.86 -8.86 -25.19
C ASP A 140 0.00 -9.78 -24.30
N ASN A 141 -1.07 -9.23 -23.71
CA ASN A 141 -1.97 -9.93 -22.79
C ASN A 141 -3.45 -9.75 -23.21
N PRO A 142 -3.87 -10.25 -24.39
CA PRO A 142 -5.20 -10.00 -24.95
C PRO A 142 -6.35 -10.53 -24.07
N ASN A 143 -6.12 -11.59 -23.29
CA ASN A 143 -7.12 -12.18 -22.40
C ASN A 143 -7.20 -11.49 -21.02
N TYR A 144 -6.26 -10.59 -20.70
CA TYR A 144 -6.20 -9.94 -19.38
C TYR A 144 -7.32 -8.90 -19.19
N ALA A 145 -7.76 -8.27 -20.28
CA ALA A 145 -8.88 -7.33 -20.26
C ALA A 145 -10.24 -7.99 -19.96
N GLU A 146 -10.39 -9.28 -20.27
CA GLU A 146 -11.60 -10.06 -19.96
C GLU A 146 -11.58 -10.59 -18.52
N THR A 147 -10.43 -11.03 -18.01
CA THR A 147 -10.28 -11.45 -16.60
C THR A 147 -10.55 -10.30 -15.62
N VAL A 148 -10.10 -9.07 -15.92
CA VAL A 148 -10.37 -7.89 -15.08
C VAL A 148 -11.86 -7.50 -15.12
N LYS A 149 -12.56 -7.66 -16.25
CA LYS A 149 -14.02 -7.41 -16.29
C LYS A 149 -14.81 -8.43 -15.46
N THR A 150 -14.34 -9.67 -15.35
CA THR A 150 -14.99 -10.70 -14.52
C THR A 150 -14.67 -10.53 -13.03
N GLU A 151 -13.45 -10.12 -12.68
CA GLU A 151 -13.04 -9.87 -11.28
C GLU A 151 -13.59 -8.54 -10.72
N VAL A 152 -13.76 -7.50 -11.54
CA VAL A 152 -14.26 -6.19 -11.07
C VAL A 152 -15.80 -6.17 -10.91
N VAL A 153 -16.52 -7.13 -11.49
CA VAL A 153 -17.99 -7.23 -11.36
C VAL A 153 -18.43 -7.94 -10.07
N THR A 154 -17.54 -8.66 -9.39
CA THR A 154 -17.88 -9.33 -8.12
C THR A 154 -17.24 -8.65 -6.91
N GLU A 155 -18.13 -8.17 -6.04
CA GLU A 155 -17.88 -7.61 -4.71
C GLU A 155 -17.47 -6.13 -4.61
N GLN A 156 -18.42 -5.25 -4.93
CA GLN A 156 -18.68 -4.11 -4.05
C GLN A 156 -19.24 -4.60 -2.71
N LYS A 157 -18.38 -5.10 -1.81
CA LYS A 157 -18.74 -5.15 -0.37
C LYS A 157 -18.42 -3.79 0.24
N LYS A 158 -19.48 -3.07 0.60
CA LYS A 158 -19.41 -1.91 1.50
C LYS A 158 -18.69 -2.35 2.77
N SER A 159 -17.46 -1.92 2.96
CA SER A 159 -16.80 -2.06 4.26
C SER A 159 -17.58 -1.22 5.27
N GLY A 160 -18.16 -1.90 6.26
CA GLY A 160 -18.68 -1.27 7.46
C GLY A 160 -17.59 -0.44 8.14
N LYS A 161 -17.98 0.63 8.84
CA LYS A 161 -17.10 1.52 9.60
C LYS A 161 -15.99 0.74 10.32
N ALA A 162 -14.76 0.86 9.85
CA ALA A 162 -13.59 0.41 10.60
C ALA A 162 -13.43 1.33 11.82
N SER A 163 -13.71 0.79 13.00
CA SER A 163 -13.32 1.39 14.28
C SER A 163 -11.79 1.45 14.35
N ALA A 164 -11.25 2.50 14.98
CA ALA A 164 -9.80 2.70 15.16
C ALA A 164 -9.07 1.51 15.83
N ASN A 165 -9.83 0.61 16.49
CA ASN A 165 -9.36 -0.57 17.21
C ASN A 165 -9.81 -1.89 16.58
N SER A 166 -10.04 -1.93 15.26
CA SER A 166 -10.57 -3.11 14.54
C SER A 166 -9.77 -4.42 14.76
N HIS A 167 -8.47 -4.34 15.00
CA HIS A 167 -7.64 -5.53 15.28
C HIS A 167 -7.90 -6.10 16.68
N LEU A 168 -8.17 -5.25 17.68
CA LEU A 168 -8.55 -5.68 19.04
C LEU A 168 -9.85 -6.48 19.04
N GLU A 169 -10.82 -6.07 18.21
CA GLU A 169 -12.08 -6.81 18.07
C GLU A 169 -11.86 -8.22 17.47
N THR A 170 -11.00 -8.35 16.45
CA THR A 170 -10.58 -9.68 15.96
C THR A 170 -9.91 -10.48 17.08
N TYR A 171 -9.04 -9.85 17.86
CA TYR A 171 -8.30 -10.54 18.92
C TYR A 171 -9.23 -11.06 20.02
N GLU A 172 -10.21 -10.28 20.47
CA GLU A 172 -11.19 -10.72 21.47
C GLU A 172 -11.99 -11.94 20.99
N MET A 173 -12.42 -11.95 19.73
CA MET A 173 -13.10 -13.09 19.12
C MET A 173 -12.20 -14.33 19.01
N TYR A 174 -10.92 -14.13 18.66
CA TYR A 174 -9.92 -15.19 18.66
C TYR A 174 -9.71 -15.77 20.06
N LYS A 175 -9.62 -14.92 21.09
CA LYS A 175 -9.45 -15.34 22.49
C LYS A 175 -10.64 -16.15 23.02
N GLN A 176 -11.83 -15.94 22.45
CA GLN A 176 -13.02 -16.75 22.71
C GLN A 176 -12.98 -18.14 22.03
N GLY A 177 -11.95 -18.42 21.23
CA GLY A 177 -11.77 -19.70 20.54
C GLY A 177 -12.54 -19.82 19.23
N ILE A 178 -13.02 -18.71 18.67
CA ILE A 178 -13.74 -18.68 17.39
C ILE A 178 -12.74 -18.91 16.25
N ASP A 179 -13.11 -19.74 15.28
CA ASP A 179 -12.27 -19.99 14.11
C ASP A 179 -12.15 -18.71 13.23
N LEU A 180 -10.98 -18.50 12.64
CA LEU A 180 -10.71 -17.28 11.90
C LEU A 180 -11.61 -17.09 10.66
N ASP A 181 -12.14 -18.16 10.05
CA ASP A 181 -13.10 -18.06 8.93
C ASP A 181 -14.48 -17.62 9.43
N GLU A 182 -14.85 -18.08 10.63
CA GLU A 182 -16.07 -17.63 11.32
C GLU A 182 -15.95 -16.17 11.75
N ILE A 183 -14.80 -15.76 12.31
CA ILE A 183 -14.52 -14.35 12.63
C ILE A 183 -14.60 -13.49 11.36
N ALA A 184 -14.02 -13.95 10.24
CA ALA A 184 -14.06 -13.22 8.98
C ALA A 184 -15.52 -13.01 8.52
N LYS A 185 -16.34 -14.06 8.59
CA LYS A 185 -17.76 -14.01 8.22
C LYS A 185 -18.56 -13.09 9.13
N GLU A 186 -18.40 -13.21 10.45
CA GLU A 186 -19.14 -12.42 11.44
C GLU A 186 -18.77 -10.94 11.38
N ARG A 187 -17.48 -10.63 11.18
CA ARG A 187 -17.00 -9.25 11.04
C ARG A 187 -17.21 -8.66 9.64
N GLY A 188 -17.64 -9.47 8.66
CA GLY A 188 -17.76 -9.05 7.27
C GLY A 188 -16.42 -8.62 6.65
N LEU A 189 -15.31 -9.24 7.08
CA LEU A 189 -13.95 -8.96 6.62
C LEU A 189 -13.39 -10.16 5.85
N SER A 190 -12.32 -9.95 5.07
CA SER A 190 -11.62 -11.08 4.44
C SER A 190 -10.79 -11.87 5.45
N ARG A 191 -10.61 -13.17 5.22
CA ARG A 191 -9.73 -14.04 6.02
C ARG A 191 -8.33 -13.44 6.20
N GLN A 192 -7.76 -12.92 5.12
CA GLN A 192 -6.47 -12.22 5.15
C GLN A 192 -6.46 -10.97 6.05
N THR A 193 -7.58 -10.25 6.16
CA THR A 193 -7.69 -9.10 7.09
C THR A 193 -7.66 -9.55 8.54
N ILE A 194 -8.35 -10.66 8.86
CA ILE A 194 -8.33 -11.27 10.20
C ILE A 194 -6.91 -11.74 10.57
N GLU A 195 -6.22 -12.41 9.64
CA GLU A 195 -4.82 -12.84 9.82
C GLU A 195 -3.88 -11.65 10.09
N ASN A 196 -4.02 -10.56 9.32
CA ASN A 196 -3.24 -9.35 9.53
C ASN A 196 -3.58 -8.67 10.87
N HIS A 197 -4.83 -8.71 11.32
CA HIS A 197 -5.21 -8.18 12.64
C HIS A 197 -4.56 -8.97 13.77
N LEU A 198 -4.43 -10.29 13.65
CA LEU A 198 -3.72 -11.10 14.64
C LEU A 198 -2.23 -10.75 14.69
N ILE A 199 -1.57 -10.65 13.53
CA ILE A 199 -0.17 -10.23 13.47
C ILE A 199 0.03 -8.88 14.15
N ARG A 200 -0.82 -7.90 13.85
CA ARG A 200 -0.77 -6.58 14.50
C ARG A 200 -1.00 -6.68 16.01
N SER A 201 -1.98 -7.45 16.45
CA SER A 201 -2.28 -7.61 17.89
C SER A 201 -1.08 -8.21 18.63
N PHE A 202 -0.37 -9.13 18.00
CA PHE A 202 0.88 -9.67 18.54
C PHE A 202 2.02 -8.63 18.60
N GLU A 203 2.19 -7.81 17.56
CA GLU A 203 3.14 -6.69 17.58
C GLU A 203 2.84 -5.69 18.71
N ASP A 204 1.55 -5.52 19.03
CA ASP A 204 1.06 -4.71 20.16
C ASP A 204 1.22 -5.43 21.52
N GLY A 205 1.85 -6.62 21.55
CA GLY A 205 2.21 -7.36 22.77
C GLY A 205 1.17 -8.37 23.25
N MET A 206 0.14 -8.66 22.46
CA MET A 206 -0.91 -9.62 22.82
C MET A 206 -0.46 -11.06 22.58
N GLU A 207 -0.89 -11.97 23.46
CA GLU A 207 -0.54 -13.38 23.36
C GLU A 207 -1.36 -14.09 22.27
N ILE A 208 -0.67 -14.77 21.35
CA ILE A 208 -1.27 -15.54 20.26
C ILE A 208 -0.64 -16.93 20.24
N ASN A 209 -1.48 -17.96 20.21
CA ASN A 209 -1.04 -19.33 20.06
C ASN A 209 -0.74 -19.63 18.59
N TRP A 210 0.47 -19.31 18.14
CA TRP A 210 0.88 -19.51 16.74
C TRP A 210 0.87 -20.98 16.31
N ASN A 211 1.03 -21.91 17.26
CA ASN A 211 1.04 -23.36 16.98
C ASN A 211 -0.31 -23.89 16.52
N SER A 212 -1.43 -23.23 16.88
CA SER A 212 -2.75 -23.66 16.40
C SER A 212 -2.94 -23.39 14.90
N PHE A 213 -2.09 -22.56 14.29
CA PHE A 213 -2.22 -22.18 12.88
C PHE A 213 -1.28 -22.94 11.96
N VAL A 214 -0.36 -23.73 12.49
CA VAL A 214 0.60 -24.53 11.71
C VAL A 214 0.30 -26.01 11.97
N PRO A 215 -0.38 -26.71 11.04
CA PRO A 215 -0.57 -28.14 11.16
C PRO A 215 0.77 -28.87 11.31
N ALA A 216 0.83 -29.87 12.19
CA ALA A 216 2.07 -30.60 12.50
C ALA A 216 2.72 -31.26 11.27
N GLU A 217 1.90 -31.65 10.28
CA GLU A 217 2.36 -32.21 9.00
C GLU A 217 3.18 -31.21 8.15
N TYR A 218 2.96 -29.91 8.32
CA TYR A 218 3.68 -28.87 7.59
C TYR A 218 4.85 -28.29 8.38
N GLU A 219 4.98 -28.57 9.68
CA GLU A 219 6.01 -27.97 10.53
C GLU A 219 7.43 -28.28 10.03
N SER A 220 7.75 -29.57 9.83
CA SER A 220 9.08 -29.97 9.33
C SER A 220 9.36 -29.47 7.90
N LEU A 221 8.32 -29.34 7.07
CA LEU A 221 8.45 -28.79 5.72
C LEU A 221 8.79 -27.31 5.76
N ILE A 222 8.08 -26.53 6.58
CA ILE A 222 8.33 -25.09 6.76
C ILE A 222 9.71 -24.88 7.38
N GLU A 223 10.10 -25.67 8.39
CA GLU A 223 11.42 -25.61 9.00
C GLU A 223 12.55 -25.78 7.98
N THR A 224 12.44 -26.81 7.14
CA THR A 224 13.42 -27.09 6.08
C THR A 224 13.47 -25.97 5.04
N ALA A 225 12.31 -25.47 4.62
CA ALA A 225 12.21 -24.36 3.65
C ALA A 225 12.80 -23.05 4.20
N VAL A 226 12.60 -22.76 5.49
CA VAL A 226 13.18 -21.59 6.16
C VAL A 226 14.70 -21.69 6.24
N GLN A 227 15.26 -22.87 6.52
CA GLN A 227 16.72 -23.08 6.58
C GLN A 227 17.40 -22.97 5.21
N ASN A 228 16.73 -23.43 4.16
CA ASN A 228 17.28 -23.45 2.80
C ASN A 228 17.03 -22.16 2.00
N ALA A 229 16.08 -21.32 2.42
CA ALA A 229 15.76 -20.08 1.72
C ALA A 229 16.88 -19.04 1.87
N ALA A 230 17.43 -18.60 0.74
CA ALA A 230 18.43 -17.54 0.67
C ALA A 230 17.83 -16.11 0.69
N GLY A 231 16.53 -15.98 0.97
CA GLY A 231 15.79 -14.72 0.81
C GLY A 231 14.53 -14.61 1.66
N GLY A 232 13.68 -13.63 1.35
CA GLY A 232 12.46 -13.35 2.11
C GLY A 232 11.35 -14.39 1.95
N LEU A 233 10.18 -14.12 2.56
CA LEU A 233 8.99 -15.01 2.61
C LEU A 233 8.63 -15.70 1.29
N LYS A 234 8.81 -15.01 0.14
CA LYS A 234 8.55 -15.57 -1.19
C LYS A 234 9.44 -16.78 -1.50
N SER A 235 10.73 -16.70 -1.19
CA SER A 235 11.70 -17.79 -1.41
C SER A 235 11.42 -19.01 -0.53
N ILE A 236 10.86 -18.79 0.66
CA ILE A 236 10.38 -19.87 1.54
C ILE A 236 9.12 -20.51 0.94
N LYS A 237 8.15 -19.69 0.51
CA LYS A 237 6.88 -20.17 -0.05
C LYS A 237 7.06 -20.96 -1.34
N GLU A 238 8.01 -20.60 -2.20
CA GLU A 238 8.32 -21.31 -3.45
C GLU A 238 8.81 -22.76 -3.22
N GLN A 239 9.30 -23.08 -2.02
CA GLN A 239 9.75 -24.43 -1.64
C GLN A 239 8.66 -25.27 -0.97
N LEU A 240 7.45 -24.71 -0.80
CA LEU A 240 6.37 -25.32 -0.02
C LEU A 240 5.16 -25.64 -0.90
N PRO A 241 4.37 -26.68 -0.54
CA PRO A 241 3.11 -27.00 -1.21
C PRO A 241 2.14 -25.81 -1.26
N ASN A 242 1.23 -25.80 -2.24
CA ASN A 242 0.28 -24.70 -2.43
C ASN A 242 -0.61 -24.46 -1.20
N GLU A 243 -0.91 -25.53 -0.48
CA GLU A 243 -1.71 -25.61 0.74
C GLU A 243 -1.10 -24.83 1.91
N VAL A 244 0.23 -24.69 1.94
CA VAL A 244 0.91 -23.94 3.00
C VAL A 244 0.81 -22.43 2.73
N SER A 245 -0.02 -21.73 3.49
CA SER A 245 -0.23 -20.30 3.28
C SER A 245 0.96 -19.45 3.76
N TYR A 246 1.06 -18.22 3.25
CA TYR A 246 2.02 -17.24 3.79
C TYR A 246 1.78 -16.95 5.29
N PHE A 247 0.53 -17.09 5.75
CA PHE A 247 0.20 -16.94 7.17
C PHE A 247 0.80 -18.07 8.02
N MET A 248 0.74 -19.32 7.55
CA MET A 248 1.39 -20.46 8.24
C MET A 248 2.89 -20.26 8.36
N ILE A 249 3.55 -19.77 7.30
CA ILE A 249 5.00 -19.47 7.33
C ILE A 249 5.30 -18.36 8.35
N ARG A 250 4.50 -17.29 8.37
CA ARG A 250 4.65 -16.19 9.34
C ARG A 250 4.40 -16.65 10.78
N ALA A 251 3.36 -17.45 11.00
CA ALA A 251 3.05 -18.04 12.29
C ALA A 251 4.21 -18.90 12.79
N TYR A 252 4.77 -19.76 11.92
CA TYR A 252 5.95 -20.57 12.24
C TYR A 252 7.17 -19.72 12.62
N LEU A 253 7.49 -18.69 11.83
CA LEU A 253 8.59 -17.77 12.13
C LEU A 253 8.40 -17.01 13.44
N GLN A 254 7.15 -16.76 13.84
CA GLN A 254 6.85 -16.06 15.07
C GLN A 254 6.83 -16.97 16.30
N PHE A 255 6.54 -18.27 16.12
CA PHE A 255 6.67 -19.30 17.14
C PHE A 255 8.13 -19.62 17.48
N ARG A 256 9.03 -19.67 16.48
CA ARG A 256 10.44 -20.07 16.65
C ARG A 256 11.38 -18.92 17.05
N LYS A 257 10.86 -17.71 17.27
CA LYS A 257 11.59 -16.58 17.87
C LYS A 257 11.60 -16.68 19.38
#